data_AF-A0A8G1W2R5-F1
#
_entry.id   AF-A0A8G1W2R5-F1
#
_cell.length_a   1.000
_cell.length_b   1.000
_cell.length_c   1.000
_cell.angle_alpha   90.00
_cell.angle_beta   90.00
_cell.angle_gamma   90.00
#
_symmetry.space_group_name_H-M   'P 1'
#
loop_
_entity.id
_entity.type
_entity.pdbx_description
1 polymer ?
#
loop_
_entity_poly.entity_id
_entity_poly.type
_entity_poly.pdbx_seq_one_letter_code
_entity_poly.pdbx_strand_id
1 'polypeptide(L)'
;MFIPYNPTEMQPGKSRRPVHALVAARAAQRRQQHQSPQFQRGLSTFVVEPEDQKPKDDLDKDRRRWTVQRKPGRTLPSPGPIGTGRFYPLATPASKGPCTARALSYYFDILLPHDSQVLSHAPAQRHTYGSVFLHWSAHHDIMLHGLAVFALCNLESQSEDLSAASAELHAAALYHRARLLTEIQHTLATGQVTDLLISALTLLITVDDHLANVAYSRAHTAGFEAVIRARGGESQVGSSVPAISQDLRTAANVARSLLVLHMQTSLSSEESESESPSPPPNPPTGDWDTYTLTQTLDIPKGFAALLKQGRITPASLEILASFHDWHDRYLLVDDPSNIPVWRHSASRPLNRVEKCIFVALLCLADDVSHMGLHPAAVIFRQPRKRAEMLLAVPPLWTDGALKDCLVWLWMVITTPRNRGLTPVRVQRGLWERITREVRGDLQAWGEVERVLRGFVFDGRRAGVWEATFGRLRGL
;
A
#
# COMPACT_ATOMS: atom_id res chain seq x y z
N MET A 1 3.83 20.19 -15.19
CA MET A 1 4.25 21.33 -14.35
C MET A 1 4.23 20.84 -12.91
N PHE A 2 5.40 20.55 -12.33
CA PHE A 2 5.52 20.18 -10.91
C PHE A 2 5.56 21.48 -10.10
N ILE A 3 4.60 21.69 -9.21
CA ILE A 3 4.52 22.91 -8.40
C ILE A 3 5.51 22.78 -7.24
N PRO A 4 6.49 23.69 -7.08
CA PRO A 4 7.36 23.71 -5.92
C PRO A 4 6.58 24.17 -4.67
N TYR A 5 6.77 23.47 -3.56
CA TYR A 5 6.20 23.84 -2.27
C TYR A 5 6.93 25.07 -1.70
N ASN A 6 6.19 26.15 -1.44
CA ASN A 6 6.70 27.36 -0.78
C ASN A 6 5.91 27.58 0.52
N PRO A 7 6.50 27.36 1.71
CA PRO A 7 5.77 27.32 2.98
C PRO A 7 5.32 28.68 3.55
N THR A 8 5.46 29.77 2.79
CA THR A 8 5.29 31.15 3.30
C THR A 8 3.97 31.84 2.96
N GLU A 9 3.07 31.21 2.21
CA GLU A 9 1.78 31.83 1.83
C GLU A 9 0.58 31.23 2.56
N MET A 10 0.56 31.33 3.89
CA MET A 10 -0.69 31.35 4.67
C MET A 10 -0.55 32.37 5.81
N GLN A 11 -0.95 33.62 5.51
CA GLN A 11 -1.21 34.65 6.52
C GLN A 11 -2.66 34.53 7.05
N PRO A 12 -2.95 35.01 8.27
CA PRO A 12 -3.51 34.14 9.30
C PRO A 12 -4.82 34.67 9.93
N GLY A 13 -5.71 33.74 10.26
CA GLY A 13 -6.88 33.97 11.10
C GLY A 13 -6.90 33.05 12.32
N LYS A 14 -6.16 33.44 13.37
CA LYS A 14 -6.29 33.01 14.79
C LYS A 14 -6.10 31.51 15.13
N SER A 15 -4.88 31.18 15.58
CA SER A 15 -4.68 30.24 16.71
C SER A 15 -3.33 30.53 17.40
N ARG A 16 -3.38 31.16 18.59
CA ARG A 16 -2.21 31.56 19.41
C ARG A 16 -1.57 30.40 20.20
N ARG A 17 -1.48 29.20 19.64
CA ARG A 17 -0.85 28.03 20.30
C ARG A 17 0.57 27.67 19.82
N PRO A 18 0.97 27.89 18.54
CA PRO A 18 2.32 27.53 18.08
C PRO A 18 3.43 28.46 18.60
N VAL A 19 3.10 29.72 18.92
CA VAL A 19 4.07 30.74 19.34
C VAL A 19 4.66 30.44 20.72
N HIS A 20 3.88 29.88 21.64
CA HIS A 20 4.39 29.53 22.98
C HIS A 20 5.35 28.33 22.95
N ALA A 21 5.15 27.36 22.04
CA ALA A 21 6.04 26.22 21.88
C ALA A 21 7.40 26.62 21.28
N LEU A 22 7.39 27.57 20.33
CA LEU A 22 8.60 28.04 19.65
C LEU A 22 9.41 29.03 20.53
N VAL A 23 8.73 29.82 21.36
CA VAL A 23 9.38 30.65 22.40
C VAL A 23 9.97 29.77 23.51
N ALA A 24 9.30 28.69 23.91
CA ALA A 24 9.84 27.71 24.87
C ALA A 24 11.05 26.94 24.30
N ALA A 25 11.00 26.53 23.03
CA ALA A 25 12.12 25.88 22.35
C ALA A 25 13.34 26.79 22.22
N ARG A 26 13.15 28.08 21.86
CA ARG A 26 14.24 29.06 21.80
C ARG A 26 14.79 29.45 23.17
N ALA A 27 13.95 29.48 24.21
CA ALA A 27 14.40 29.70 25.59
C ALA A 27 15.23 28.51 26.13
N ALA A 28 14.89 27.28 25.75
CA ALA A 28 15.68 26.08 26.06
C ALA A 28 17.02 26.06 25.31
N GLN A 29 17.03 26.49 24.03
CA GLN A 29 18.24 26.57 23.21
C GLN A 29 19.22 27.64 23.72
N ARG A 30 18.72 28.79 24.18
CA ARG A 30 19.57 29.84 24.78
C ARG A 30 20.15 29.44 26.13
N ARG A 31 19.46 28.59 26.91
CA ARG A 31 20.00 28.05 28.18
C ARG A 31 21.13 27.05 27.96
N GLN A 32 21.19 26.37 26.81
CA GLN A 32 22.29 25.46 26.47
C GLN A 32 23.54 26.16 25.90
N GLN A 33 23.46 27.44 25.54
CA GLN A 33 24.61 28.21 25.03
C GLN A 33 25.44 28.94 26.11
N HIS A 34 25.08 28.83 27.39
CA HIS A 34 25.78 29.53 28.49
C HIS A 34 26.34 28.60 29.58
N GLN A 35 26.61 27.33 29.25
CA GLN A 35 27.48 26.50 30.08
C GLN A 35 28.68 26.01 29.28
N SER A 36 29.83 26.22 29.92
CA SER A 36 31.20 26.29 29.43
C SER A 36 31.80 24.92 29.00
N PRO A 37 33.00 24.93 28.39
CA PRO A 37 33.44 23.93 27.44
C PRO A 37 34.25 22.81 28.09
N GLN A 38 33.78 21.56 27.95
CA GLN A 38 34.63 20.37 28.12
C GLN A 38 34.25 19.21 27.21
N PHE A 39 33.35 19.43 26.25
CA PHE A 39 32.88 18.41 25.29
C PHE A 39 33.30 18.77 23.86
N GLN A 40 34.59 18.99 23.64
CA GLN A 40 35.20 19.00 22.30
C GLN A 40 36.48 18.18 22.32
N ARG A 41 36.32 16.85 22.40
CA ARG A 41 37.30 15.84 21.96
C ARG A 41 36.57 14.52 21.81
N GLY A 42 36.16 14.22 20.58
CA GLY A 42 35.46 12.98 20.26
C GLY A 42 35.03 12.83 18.81
N LEU A 43 35.62 13.59 17.88
CA LEU A 43 35.40 13.44 16.44
C LEU A 43 36.74 13.59 15.71
N SER A 44 37.59 12.56 15.81
CA SER A 44 38.63 12.28 14.82
C SER A 44 39.13 10.83 14.96
N THR A 45 39.50 10.23 13.82
CA THR A 45 40.25 8.98 13.62
C THR A 45 39.49 7.65 13.73
N PHE A 46 39.08 7.12 12.58
CA PHE A 46 39.10 5.67 12.31
C PHE A 46 40.32 5.40 11.41
N VAL A 47 41.41 4.94 12.02
CA VAL A 47 42.53 4.30 11.33
C VAL A 47 42.42 2.81 11.65
N VAL A 48 42.45 1.98 10.61
CA VAL A 48 42.53 0.52 10.69
C VAL A 48 43.99 0.16 10.86
N GLU A 49 44.31 -0.69 11.85
CA GLU A 49 45.52 -1.49 11.88
C GLU A 49 45.26 -2.87 12.51
N PRO A 50 46.10 -3.90 12.21
CA PRO A 50 45.69 -5.29 12.02
C PRO A 50 45.88 -6.20 13.25
N GLU A 51 45.42 -7.45 13.08
CA GLU A 51 45.50 -8.61 14.00
C GLU A 51 46.82 -8.73 14.77
N ASP A 52 46.82 -9.18 16.04
CA ASP A 52 46.89 -10.61 16.38
C ASP A 52 46.97 -10.88 17.92
N GLN A 53 46.72 -12.15 18.29
CA GLN A 53 47.10 -12.88 19.53
C GLN A 53 46.22 -12.84 20.82
N LYS A 54 45.66 -14.04 21.11
CA LYS A 54 45.19 -14.56 22.43
C LYS A 54 46.37 -14.73 23.40
N PRO A 55 46.18 -14.69 24.74
CA PRO A 55 45.81 -15.88 25.55
C PRO A 55 44.80 -15.54 26.69
N LYS A 56 43.83 -16.39 27.07
CA LYS A 56 43.81 -17.64 27.87
C LYS A 56 43.57 -17.42 29.39
N ASP A 57 42.77 -18.33 29.95
CA ASP A 57 42.46 -18.63 31.37
C ASP A 57 41.35 -17.79 32.04
N ASP A 58 40.48 -18.31 32.91
CA ASP A 58 39.87 -19.65 33.11
C ASP A 58 38.77 -19.49 34.20
N LEU A 59 37.92 -20.50 34.35
CA LEU A 59 37.10 -20.86 35.54
C LEU A 59 35.70 -20.25 35.80
N ASP A 60 34.69 -21.07 35.46
CA ASP A 60 33.72 -21.73 36.36
C ASP A 60 32.97 -20.95 37.46
N LYS A 61 31.63 -20.94 37.37
CA LYS A 61 30.74 -21.76 38.25
C LYS A 61 29.24 -21.53 37.99
N ASP A 62 28.57 -22.64 37.64
CA ASP A 62 27.31 -23.16 38.18
C ASP A 62 26.28 -22.19 38.82
N ARG A 63 25.04 -22.15 38.27
CA ARG A 63 23.87 -22.78 38.92
C ARG A 63 22.58 -22.69 38.11
N ARG A 64 21.96 -23.87 38.00
CA ARG A 64 20.65 -24.21 37.43
C ARG A 64 19.50 -23.33 37.94
N ARG A 65 18.63 -22.88 37.03
CA ARG A 65 17.17 -22.85 37.21
C ARG A 65 16.49 -23.10 35.86
N TRP A 66 15.89 -24.28 35.74
CA TRP A 66 14.86 -24.57 34.76
C TRP A 66 13.58 -23.81 35.15
N THR A 67 13.12 -22.94 34.27
CA THR A 67 11.74 -22.47 34.23
C THR A 67 11.18 -22.73 32.83
N VAL A 68 10.15 -23.58 32.84
CA VAL A 68 9.25 -23.98 31.76
C VAL A 68 9.18 -22.99 30.59
N GLN A 69 9.75 -23.37 29.45
CA GLN A 69 9.51 -22.71 28.17
C GLN A 69 8.04 -22.87 27.77
N ARG A 70 7.24 -21.82 27.97
CA ARG A 70 6.07 -21.57 27.10
C ARG A 70 6.62 -21.33 25.70
N LYS A 71 6.38 -22.26 24.78
CA LYS A 71 6.62 -22.04 23.34
C LYS A 71 5.74 -20.86 22.89
N PRO A 72 6.31 -19.71 22.46
CA PRO A 72 5.57 -18.81 21.60
C PRO A 72 5.39 -19.53 20.26
N GLY A 73 4.18 -19.45 19.70
CA GLY A 73 3.88 -19.98 18.38
C GLY A 73 4.93 -19.51 17.37
N ARG A 74 5.48 -20.45 16.60
CA ARG A 74 6.37 -20.19 15.48
C ARG A 74 5.69 -19.20 14.51
N THR A 75 5.99 -17.91 14.63
CA THR A 75 6.14 -17.06 13.46
C THR A 75 7.26 -17.67 12.65
N LEU A 76 6.97 -18.05 11.40
CA LEU A 76 8.04 -18.38 10.45
C LEU A 76 9.04 -17.22 10.47
N PRO A 77 10.35 -17.47 10.66
CA PRO A 77 11.32 -16.43 10.43
C PRO A 77 11.24 -16.09 8.95
N SER A 78 10.80 -14.87 8.64
CA SER A 78 11.06 -14.30 7.33
C SER A 78 12.57 -14.39 7.11
N PRO A 79 13.07 -15.08 6.08
CA PRO A 79 14.51 -15.15 5.84
C PRO A 79 14.97 -13.71 5.66
N GLY A 80 15.76 -13.21 6.62
CA GLY A 80 16.42 -11.93 6.48
C GLY A 80 17.19 -11.92 5.16
N PRO A 81 17.22 -10.80 4.43
CA PRO A 81 17.90 -10.75 3.14
C PRO A 81 19.36 -11.16 3.32
N ILE A 82 19.80 -12.14 2.53
CA ILE A 82 21.13 -12.73 2.60
C ILE A 82 22.09 -11.76 1.91
N GLY A 83 22.78 -10.93 2.70
CA GLY A 83 23.98 -10.24 2.24
C GLY A 83 23.84 -8.74 2.08
N THR A 84 23.73 -8.03 3.20
CA THR A 84 23.99 -6.60 3.23
C THR A 84 25.49 -6.34 2.97
N GLY A 85 25.87 -6.11 1.72
CA GLY A 85 27.12 -5.40 1.38
C GLY A 85 28.20 -6.11 0.55
N ARG A 86 28.03 -7.36 0.12
CA ARG A 86 29.05 -8.07 -0.70
C ARG A 86 28.62 -8.56 -2.09
N PHE A 87 27.33 -8.66 -2.37
CA PHE A 87 26.86 -9.33 -3.61
C PHE A 87 26.53 -8.37 -4.76
N TYR A 88 26.23 -7.10 -4.46
CA TYR A 88 25.82 -6.13 -5.47
C TYR A 88 26.94 -5.11 -5.72
N PRO A 89 27.33 -4.84 -6.98
CA PRO A 89 28.37 -3.86 -7.35
C PRO A 89 27.83 -2.42 -7.22
N LEU A 90 27.27 -2.09 -6.07
CA LEU A 90 26.79 -0.76 -5.74
C LEU A 90 27.92 -0.02 -5.03
N ALA A 91 28.33 1.15 -5.55
CA ALA A 91 29.31 1.99 -4.88
C ALA A 91 28.84 2.31 -3.46
N THR A 92 29.64 1.95 -2.45
CA THR A 92 29.41 2.09 -0.99
C THR A 92 27.99 2.56 -0.61
N PRO A 93 26.98 1.68 -0.59
CA PRO A 93 25.58 2.08 -0.44
C PRO A 93 25.30 2.79 0.89
N ALA A 94 26.14 2.60 1.92
CA ALA A 94 26.05 3.31 3.19
C ALA A 94 26.23 4.84 3.06
N SER A 95 26.91 5.35 2.02
CA SER A 95 27.10 6.79 1.82
C SER A 95 25.91 7.47 1.10
N LYS A 96 24.97 6.68 0.57
CA LYS A 96 23.84 7.16 -0.25
C LYS A 96 22.53 7.39 0.53
N GLY A 97 22.56 7.21 1.86
CA GLY A 97 21.43 7.49 2.73
C GLY A 97 21.15 6.38 3.76
N PRO A 98 20.27 6.66 4.73
CA PRO A 98 19.89 5.72 5.78
C PRO A 98 19.26 4.45 5.20
N CYS A 99 19.62 3.29 5.74
CA CYS A 99 19.07 1.99 5.34
C CYS A 99 19.20 1.61 3.84
N THR A 100 19.92 2.37 3.01
CA THR A 100 20.06 2.11 1.55
C THR A 100 20.49 0.68 1.23
N ALA A 101 21.54 0.18 1.90
CA ALA A 101 22.07 -1.16 1.65
C ALA A 101 21.05 -2.27 1.97
N ARG A 102 20.32 -2.11 3.09
CA ARG A 102 19.25 -3.03 3.49
C ARG A 102 18.09 -3.00 2.50
N ALA A 103 17.71 -1.81 2.04
CA ALA A 103 16.62 -1.62 1.10
C ALA A 103 16.93 -2.27 -0.26
N LEU A 104 18.12 -2.03 -0.81
CA LEU A 104 18.52 -2.59 -2.11
C LEU A 104 18.74 -4.10 -2.04
N SER A 105 19.31 -4.62 -0.95
CA SER A 105 19.39 -6.07 -0.73
C SER A 105 17.98 -6.67 -0.68
N TYR A 106 17.05 -6.10 0.09
CA TYR A 106 15.67 -6.57 0.10
C TYR A 106 15.00 -6.48 -1.28
N TYR A 107 15.25 -5.42 -2.05
CA TYR A 107 14.72 -5.30 -3.40
C TYR A 107 15.22 -6.42 -4.31
N PHE A 108 16.54 -6.63 -4.42
CA PHE A 108 17.11 -7.60 -5.35
C PHE A 108 16.99 -9.06 -4.89
N ASP A 109 17.01 -9.31 -3.58
CA ASP A 109 16.93 -10.66 -3.02
C ASP A 109 15.48 -11.16 -2.92
N ILE A 110 14.53 -10.26 -2.67
CA ILE A 110 13.13 -10.62 -2.39
C ILE A 110 12.18 -10.06 -3.45
N LEU A 111 12.15 -8.74 -3.67
CA LEU A 111 11.11 -8.14 -4.52
C LEU A 111 11.28 -8.47 -6.01
N LEU A 112 12.48 -8.25 -6.56
CA LEU A 112 12.75 -8.41 -8.00
C LEU A 112 12.51 -9.85 -8.50
N PRO A 113 12.91 -10.92 -7.79
CA PRO A 113 12.57 -12.29 -8.21
C PRO A 113 11.06 -12.53 -8.30
N HIS A 114 10.29 -11.94 -7.39
CA HIS A 114 8.82 -12.02 -7.40
C HIS A 114 8.20 -11.15 -8.50
N ASP A 115 8.71 -9.94 -8.75
CA ASP A 115 8.30 -9.10 -9.88
C ASP A 115 8.49 -9.87 -11.20
N SER A 116 9.64 -10.51 -11.38
CA SER A 116 9.97 -11.31 -12.56
C SER A 116 9.08 -12.54 -12.71
N GLN A 117 8.69 -13.18 -11.61
CA GLN A 117 7.72 -14.28 -11.61
C GLN A 117 6.33 -13.80 -12.04
N VAL A 118 5.87 -12.66 -11.52
CA VAL A 118 4.58 -12.05 -11.90
C VAL A 118 4.55 -11.69 -13.38
N LEU A 119 5.66 -11.19 -13.90
CA LEU A 119 5.84 -10.90 -15.33
C LEU A 119 6.02 -12.17 -16.18
N SER A 120 5.96 -13.36 -15.59
CA SER A 120 6.08 -14.66 -16.27
C SER A 120 7.39 -14.81 -17.06
N HIS A 121 8.47 -14.20 -16.57
CA HIS A 121 9.76 -14.26 -17.25
C HIS A 121 10.36 -15.67 -17.23
N ALA A 122 10.90 -16.10 -18.37
CA ALA A 122 11.78 -17.26 -18.48
C ALA A 122 13.15 -16.99 -17.80
N PRO A 123 13.92 -18.02 -17.40
CA PRO A 123 15.18 -17.84 -16.65
C PRO A 123 16.14 -16.80 -17.24
N ALA A 124 16.36 -16.83 -18.56
CA ALA A 124 17.22 -15.86 -19.24
C ALA A 124 16.69 -14.42 -19.13
N GLN A 125 15.37 -14.23 -19.28
CA GLN A 125 14.73 -12.93 -19.12
C GLN A 125 14.82 -12.41 -17.69
N ARG A 126 14.73 -13.29 -16.67
CA ARG A 126 14.89 -12.88 -15.26
C ARG A 126 16.27 -12.28 -15.01
N HIS A 127 17.30 -12.91 -15.58
CA HIS A 127 18.68 -12.41 -15.48
C HIS A 127 18.83 -11.06 -16.18
N THR A 128 18.30 -10.91 -17.39
CA THR A 128 18.31 -9.63 -18.11
C THR A 128 17.58 -8.55 -17.32
N TYR A 129 16.36 -8.82 -16.87
CA TYR A 129 15.54 -7.90 -16.08
C TYR A 129 16.29 -7.42 -14.84
N GLY A 130 16.82 -8.34 -14.03
CA GLY A 130 17.62 -7.99 -12.85
C GLY A 130 18.89 -7.21 -13.17
N SER A 131 19.60 -7.58 -14.24
CA SER A 131 20.83 -6.89 -14.65
C SER A 131 20.59 -5.44 -15.03
N VAL A 132 19.45 -5.12 -15.67
CA VAL A 132 19.10 -3.75 -16.05
C VAL A 132 18.83 -2.91 -14.81
N PHE A 133 17.98 -3.37 -13.88
CA PHE A 133 17.70 -2.63 -12.66
C PHE A 133 18.93 -2.48 -11.76
N LEU A 134 19.78 -3.52 -11.70
CA LEU A 134 21.04 -3.45 -10.98
C LEU A 134 21.97 -2.40 -11.60
N HIS A 135 22.16 -2.44 -12.92
CA HIS A 135 22.97 -1.45 -13.64
C HIS A 135 22.43 -0.03 -13.43
N TRP A 136 21.11 0.18 -13.59
CA TRP A 136 20.49 1.48 -13.39
C TRP A 136 20.66 1.99 -11.96
N SER A 137 20.45 1.14 -10.95
CA SER A 137 20.62 1.54 -9.54
C SER A 137 22.08 1.81 -9.15
N ALA A 138 23.04 1.19 -9.83
CA ALA A 138 24.47 1.42 -9.60
C ALA A 138 24.97 2.75 -10.20
N HIS A 139 24.37 3.19 -11.32
CA HIS A 139 24.86 4.34 -12.09
C HIS A 139 23.97 5.58 -12.01
N HIS A 140 22.71 5.44 -11.57
CA HIS A 140 21.75 6.53 -11.54
C HIS A 140 21.07 6.63 -10.18
N ASP A 141 21.36 7.74 -9.46
CA ASP A 141 20.80 8.00 -8.13
C ASP A 141 19.25 8.05 -8.14
N ILE A 142 18.64 8.47 -9.25
CA ILE A 142 17.18 8.45 -9.44
C ILE A 142 16.60 7.04 -9.28
N MET A 143 17.23 6.02 -9.83
CA MET A 143 16.77 4.63 -9.72
C MET A 143 17.18 4.03 -8.39
N LEU A 144 18.38 4.33 -7.89
CA LEU A 144 18.81 3.91 -6.55
C LEU A 144 17.80 4.32 -5.49
N HIS A 145 17.45 5.61 -5.46
CA HIS A 145 16.50 6.14 -4.49
C HIS A 145 15.08 5.63 -4.72
N GLY A 146 14.66 5.46 -5.98
CA GLY A 146 13.36 4.87 -6.34
C GLY A 146 13.18 3.44 -5.82
N LEU A 147 14.16 2.57 -6.07
CA LEU A 147 14.13 1.19 -5.60
C LEU A 147 14.25 1.11 -4.08
N ALA A 148 15.11 1.94 -3.49
CA ALA A 148 15.29 1.99 -2.03
C ALA A 148 14.00 2.39 -1.31
N VAL A 149 13.32 3.47 -1.73
CA VAL A 149 12.08 3.87 -1.08
C VAL A 149 10.97 2.83 -1.26
N PHE A 150 10.85 2.24 -2.45
CA PHE A 150 9.87 1.18 -2.69
C PHE A 150 10.10 -0.02 -1.78
N ALA A 151 11.35 -0.46 -1.61
CA ALA A 151 11.70 -1.54 -0.69
C ALA A 151 11.48 -1.17 0.79
N LEU A 152 11.80 0.07 1.19
CA LEU A 152 11.62 0.54 2.56
C LEU A 152 10.15 0.59 2.96
N CYS A 153 9.24 1.04 2.09
CA CYS A 153 7.80 1.00 2.37
C CYS A 153 7.31 -0.43 2.64
N ASN A 154 7.87 -1.43 1.95
CA ASN A 154 7.55 -2.83 2.22
C ASN A 154 8.12 -3.31 3.56
N LEU A 155 9.39 -3.00 3.85
CA LEU A 155 10.04 -3.39 5.11
C LEU A 155 9.39 -2.73 6.34
N GLU A 156 8.98 -1.46 6.21
CA GLU A 156 8.26 -0.72 7.25
C GLU A 156 6.98 -1.47 7.63
N SER A 157 6.22 -1.92 6.64
CA SER A 157 4.95 -2.62 6.86
C SER A 157 5.08 -3.98 7.56
N GLN A 158 6.27 -4.59 7.51
CA GLN A 158 6.57 -5.86 8.18
C GLN A 158 7.00 -5.65 9.64
N SER A 159 7.34 -4.41 10.01
CA SER A 159 7.76 -4.08 11.36
C SER A 159 6.53 -3.90 12.26
N GLU A 160 6.67 -4.19 13.55
CA GLU A 160 5.61 -3.92 14.49
C GLU A 160 5.30 -2.42 14.52
N ASP A 161 4.02 -2.13 14.31
CA ASP A 161 3.41 -0.82 14.38
C ASP A 161 3.84 -0.07 15.67
N LEU A 162 4.46 1.10 15.52
CA LEU A 162 5.00 1.95 16.62
C LEU A 162 6.32 1.49 17.25
N SER A 163 7.01 0.50 16.67
CA SER A 163 8.38 0.17 17.09
C SER A 163 9.38 1.25 16.64
N ALA A 164 10.50 1.39 17.38
CA ALA A 164 11.60 2.27 16.96
C ALA A 164 12.16 1.91 15.58
N ALA A 165 12.19 0.61 15.26
CA ALA A 165 12.61 0.11 13.95
C ALA A 165 11.65 0.52 12.82
N SER A 166 10.33 0.50 13.07
CA SER A 166 9.34 1.01 12.11
C SER A 166 9.52 2.51 11.87
N ALA A 167 9.75 3.30 12.92
CA ALA A 167 9.99 4.73 12.81
C ALA A 167 11.28 5.06 12.02
N GLU A 168 12.35 4.30 12.24
CA GLU A 168 13.61 4.44 11.49
C GLU A 168 13.42 4.13 10.00
N LEU A 169 12.73 3.03 9.68
CA LEU A 169 12.41 2.66 8.29
C LEU A 169 11.53 3.70 7.60
N HIS A 170 10.53 4.23 8.32
CA HIS A 170 9.67 5.31 7.81
C HIS A 170 10.48 6.58 7.50
N ALA A 171 11.35 7.00 8.42
CA ALA A 171 12.21 8.16 8.22
C ALA A 171 13.17 7.97 7.02
N ALA A 172 13.72 6.76 6.86
CA ALA A 172 14.54 6.41 5.71
C ALA A 172 13.74 6.43 4.40
N ALA A 173 12.49 5.93 4.40
CA ALA A 173 11.60 5.99 3.24
C ALA A 173 11.34 7.44 2.83
N LEU A 174 11.03 8.32 3.79
CA LEU A 174 10.84 9.75 3.52
C LEU A 174 12.11 10.44 2.96
N TYR A 175 13.29 10.07 3.47
CA TYR A 175 14.56 10.56 2.94
C TYR A 175 14.73 10.18 1.46
N HIS A 176 14.61 8.90 1.14
CA HIS A 176 14.79 8.42 -0.24
C HIS A 176 13.72 8.95 -1.19
N ARG A 177 12.47 9.09 -0.71
CA ARG A 177 11.41 9.76 -1.46
C ARG A 177 11.78 11.20 -1.84
N ALA A 178 12.26 11.98 -0.86
CA ALA A 178 12.64 13.37 -1.09
C ALA A 178 13.78 13.47 -2.12
N ARG A 179 14.79 12.60 -2.00
CA ARG A 179 15.89 12.51 -2.96
C ARG A 179 15.41 12.12 -4.36
N LEU A 180 14.56 11.09 -4.47
CA LEU A 180 13.94 10.67 -5.74
C LEU A 180 13.22 11.84 -6.42
N LEU A 181 12.42 12.60 -5.67
CA LEU A 181 11.71 13.76 -6.20
C LEU A 181 12.68 14.83 -6.72
N THR A 182 13.78 15.12 -5.99
CA THR A 182 14.82 16.04 -6.45
C THR A 182 15.46 15.58 -7.76
N GLU A 183 15.83 14.30 -7.88
CA GLU A 183 16.44 13.76 -9.09
C GLU A 183 15.47 13.77 -10.28
N ILE A 184 14.18 13.46 -10.05
CA ILE A 184 13.12 13.57 -11.07
C ILE A 184 12.98 15.02 -11.54
N GLN A 185 12.94 15.99 -10.62
CA GLN A 185 12.85 17.41 -10.96
C GLN A 185 14.05 17.87 -11.77
N HIS A 186 15.26 17.48 -11.36
CA HIS A 186 16.48 17.79 -12.10
C HIS A 186 16.44 17.21 -13.51
N THR A 187 16.08 15.93 -13.66
CA THR A 187 15.99 15.25 -14.95
C THR A 187 14.95 15.92 -15.86
N LEU A 188 13.77 16.25 -15.32
CA LEU A 188 12.72 16.97 -16.07
C LEU A 188 13.18 18.35 -16.54
N ALA A 189 13.98 19.06 -15.74
CA ALA A 189 14.52 20.37 -16.10
C ALA A 189 15.51 20.30 -17.28
N THR A 190 16.17 19.16 -17.52
CA THR A 190 17.03 18.97 -18.69
C THR A 190 16.24 18.82 -19.99
N GLY A 191 14.92 18.60 -19.92
CA GLY A 191 14.04 18.39 -21.07
C GLY A 191 14.17 17.01 -21.73
N GLN A 192 15.07 16.13 -21.25
CA GLN A 192 15.24 14.80 -21.80
C GLN A 192 14.31 13.79 -21.11
N VAL A 193 13.43 13.16 -21.88
CA VAL A 193 12.58 12.07 -21.41
C VAL A 193 13.18 10.73 -21.79
N THR A 194 13.63 9.99 -20.79
CA THR A 194 14.24 8.65 -20.92
C THR A 194 13.38 7.57 -20.28
N ASP A 195 13.62 6.32 -20.63
CA ASP A 195 12.96 5.18 -19.98
C ASP A 195 13.32 5.07 -18.49
N LEU A 196 14.51 5.57 -18.11
CA LEU A 196 14.95 5.72 -16.72
C LEU A 196 14.03 6.66 -15.94
N LEU A 197 13.72 7.83 -16.51
CA LEU A 197 12.79 8.79 -15.90
C LEU A 197 11.39 8.21 -15.77
N ILE A 198 10.91 7.52 -16.80
CA ILE A 198 9.59 6.86 -16.77
C ILE A 198 9.55 5.81 -15.66
N SER A 199 10.58 4.96 -15.54
CA SER A 199 10.67 3.97 -14.47
C SER A 199 10.78 4.60 -13.07
N ALA A 200 11.45 5.74 -12.94
CA ALA A 200 11.50 6.46 -11.67
C ALA A 200 10.13 7.05 -11.27
N LEU A 201 9.39 7.57 -12.24
CA LEU A 201 8.04 8.09 -12.04
C LEU A 201 7.05 6.98 -11.65
N THR A 202 7.14 5.79 -12.25
CA THR A 202 6.27 4.66 -11.87
C THR A 202 6.51 4.24 -10.42
N LEU A 203 7.77 4.21 -9.97
CA LEU A 203 8.13 3.98 -8.57
C LEU A 203 7.60 5.08 -7.65
N LEU A 204 7.81 6.36 -8.01
CA LEU A 204 7.33 7.49 -7.22
C LEU A 204 5.81 7.46 -7.05
N ILE A 205 5.05 7.24 -8.14
CA ILE A 205 3.58 7.17 -8.11
C ILE A 205 3.11 6.09 -7.14
N THR A 206 3.73 4.91 -7.21
CA THR A 206 3.37 3.77 -6.37
C THR A 206 3.67 4.02 -4.89
N VAL A 207 4.82 4.64 -4.61
CA VAL A 207 5.24 5.02 -3.26
C VAL A 207 4.37 6.14 -2.69
N ASP A 208 4.04 7.15 -3.49
CA ASP A 208 3.20 8.26 -3.08
C ASP A 208 1.78 7.82 -2.76
N ASP A 209 1.24 6.88 -3.52
CA ASP A 209 -0.07 6.30 -3.22
C ASP A 209 -0.07 5.54 -1.88
N HIS A 210 0.99 4.76 -1.61
CA HIS A 210 1.17 4.04 -0.35
C HIS A 210 1.33 4.99 0.85
N LEU A 211 2.17 6.04 0.72
CA LEU A 211 2.42 7.03 1.77
C LEU A 211 1.28 8.07 1.93
N ALA A 212 0.16 7.88 1.25
CA ALA A 212 -0.98 8.79 1.24
C ALA A 212 -0.65 10.23 0.79
N ASN A 213 0.40 10.42 -0.01
CA ASN A 213 0.74 11.69 -0.67
C ASN A 213 -0.07 11.93 -1.95
N VAL A 214 -1.35 11.54 -1.89
CA VAL A 214 -2.23 11.36 -3.05
C VAL A 214 -2.97 12.62 -3.47
N ALA A 215 -2.84 13.71 -2.71
CA ALA A 215 -3.42 15.02 -3.01
C ALA A 215 -3.04 15.54 -4.42
N TYR A 216 -1.98 15.00 -5.01
CA TYR A 216 -1.47 15.38 -6.33
C TYR A 216 -1.86 14.41 -7.45
N SER A 217 -2.71 13.40 -7.21
CA SER A 217 -2.98 12.33 -8.19
C SER A 217 -3.48 12.83 -9.54
N ARG A 218 -4.30 13.89 -9.57
CA ARG A 218 -4.74 14.52 -10.83
C ARG A 218 -3.58 15.18 -11.58
N ALA A 219 -2.71 15.88 -10.85
CA ALA A 219 -1.50 16.49 -11.42
C ALA A 219 -0.48 15.44 -11.87
N HIS A 220 -0.33 14.35 -11.12
CA HIS A 220 0.50 13.21 -11.46
C HIS A 220 0.00 12.51 -12.72
N THR A 221 -1.32 12.36 -12.90
CA THR A 221 -1.89 11.75 -14.13
C THR A 221 -1.53 12.58 -15.36
N ALA A 222 -1.88 13.86 -15.35
CA ALA A 222 -1.58 14.75 -16.49
C ALA A 222 -0.07 14.89 -16.74
N GLY A 223 0.73 14.95 -15.68
CA GLY A 223 2.19 15.03 -15.75
C GLY A 223 2.79 13.76 -16.35
N PHE A 224 2.37 12.58 -15.90
CA PHE A 224 2.87 11.30 -16.37
C PHE A 224 2.49 11.05 -17.84
N GLU A 225 1.26 11.40 -18.23
CA GLU A 225 0.84 11.37 -19.65
C GLU A 225 1.63 12.34 -20.53
N ALA A 226 1.95 13.53 -20.02
CA ALA A 226 2.80 14.48 -20.74
C ALA A 226 4.22 13.92 -20.96
N VAL A 227 4.79 13.25 -19.95
CA VAL A 227 6.09 12.56 -20.08
C VAL A 227 6.02 11.45 -21.13
N ILE A 228 4.99 10.58 -21.10
CA ILE A 228 4.83 9.51 -22.09
C ILE A 228 4.67 10.08 -23.51
N ARG A 229 3.90 11.17 -23.68
CA ARG A 229 3.77 11.85 -24.97
C ARG A 229 5.10 12.44 -25.45
N ALA A 230 5.84 13.09 -24.55
CA ALA A 230 7.16 13.64 -24.86
C ALA A 230 8.20 12.57 -25.21
N ARG A 231 8.03 11.33 -24.71
CA ARG A 231 8.83 10.16 -25.13
C ARG A 231 8.54 9.73 -26.58
N GLY A 232 7.44 10.18 -27.16
CA GLY A 232 6.94 9.75 -28.48
C GLY A 232 5.76 8.78 -28.41
N GLY A 233 5.10 8.67 -27.24
CA GLY A 233 3.94 7.80 -27.02
C GLY A 233 4.30 6.45 -26.39
N GLU A 234 3.28 5.64 -26.11
CA GLU A 234 3.42 4.36 -25.39
C GLU A 234 4.31 3.34 -26.13
N SER A 235 4.25 3.33 -27.46
CA SER A 235 5.07 2.46 -28.29
C SER A 235 6.57 2.71 -28.10
N GLN A 236 6.96 3.94 -27.75
CA GLN A 236 8.35 4.37 -27.54
C GLN A 236 8.86 4.10 -26.12
N VAL A 237 7.98 3.77 -25.18
CA VAL A 237 8.36 3.37 -23.82
C VAL A 237 9.13 2.06 -23.89
N GLY A 238 10.35 2.08 -23.35
CA GLY A 238 11.28 0.95 -23.35
C GLY A 238 12.19 0.86 -24.58
N SER A 239 12.15 1.83 -25.49
CA SER A 239 13.02 1.82 -26.69
C SER A 239 14.51 1.98 -26.39
N SER A 240 14.89 2.53 -25.22
CA SER A 240 16.28 2.61 -24.77
C SER A 240 16.82 1.27 -24.25
N VAL A 241 15.93 0.37 -23.81
CA VAL A 241 16.32 -0.98 -23.36
C VAL A 241 15.33 -2.01 -23.91
N PRO A 242 15.47 -2.40 -25.19
CA PRO A 242 14.49 -3.25 -25.88
C PRO A 242 14.17 -4.55 -25.14
N ALA A 243 15.15 -5.11 -24.43
CA ALA A 243 15.05 -6.37 -23.72
C ALA A 243 14.05 -6.39 -22.56
N ILE A 244 13.71 -5.23 -21.99
CA ILE A 244 12.69 -5.09 -20.92
C ILE A 244 11.56 -4.13 -21.33
N SER A 245 11.42 -3.87 -22.64
CA SER A 245 10.48 -2.86 -23.14
C SER A 245 9.04 -3.14 -22.74
N GLN A 246 8.61 -4.39 -22.80
CA GLN A 246 7.27 -4.80 -22.40
C GLN A 246 7.05 -4.65 -20.89
N ASP A 247 8.08 -4.88 -20.08
CA ASP A 247 8.01 -4.73 -18.62
C ASP A 247 7.82 -3.26 -18.24
N LEU A 248 8.57 -2.35 -18.89
CA LEU A 248 8.46 -0.91 -18.66
C LEU A 248 7.08 -0.36 -19.07
N ARG A 249 6.52 -0.83 -20.19
CA ARG A 249 5.15 -0.50 -20.58
C ARG A 249 4.13 -1.02 -19.57
N THR A 250 4.31 -2.24 -19.09
CA THR A 250 3.45 -2.84 -18.06
C THR A 250 3.51 -2.01 -16.78
N ALA A 251 4.70 -1.65 -16.31
CA ALA A 251 4.89 -0.79 -15.14
C ALA A 251 4.24 0.59 -15.31
N ALA A 252 4.38 1.21 -16.49
CA ALA A 252 3.73 2.48 -16.80
C ALA A 252 2.19 2.37 -16.78
N ASN A 253 1.63 1.30 -17.34
CA ASN A 253 0.19 1.04 -17.32
C ASN A 253 -0.33 0.76 -15.90
N VAL A 254 0.44 0.06 -15.06
CA VAL A 254 0.11 -0.15 -13.65
C VAL A 254 0.08 1.20 -12.91
N ALA A 255 1.12 2.04 -13.08
CA ALA A 255 1.17 3.36 -12.45
C ALA A 255 -0.01 4.25 -12.89
N ARG A 256 -0.36 4.25 -14.18
CA ARG A 256 -1.53 4.97 -14.68
C ARG A 256 -2.83 4.43 -14.08
N SER A 257 -2.98 3.11 -14.02
CA SER A 257 -4.15 2.46 -13.44
C SER A 257 -4.31 2.80 -11.95
N LEU A 258 -3.20 2.89 -11.20
CA LEU A 258 -3.20 3.33 -9.80
C LEU A 258 -3.68 4.77 -9.64
N LEU A 259 -3.23 5.67 -10.50
CA LEU A 259 -3.66 7.07 -10.46
C LEU A 259 -5.15 7.21 -10.77
N VAL A 260 -5.66 6.51 -11.79
CA VAL A 260 -7.10 6.48 -12.12
C VAL A 260 -7.89 5.89 -10.96
N LEU A 261 -7.44 4.77 -10.42
CA LEU A 261 -8.06 4.11 -9.28
C LEU A 261 -8.17 5.04 -8.08
N HIS A 262 -7.09 5.76 -7.77
CA HIS A 262 -7.06 6.70 -6.67
C HIS A 262 -8.09 7.81 -6.86
N MET A 263 -8.15 8.42 -8.05
CA MET A 263 -9.14 9.46 -8.35
C MET A 263 -10.58 8.95 -8.18
N GLN A 264 -10.86 7.72 -8.61
CA GLN A 264 -12.18 7.11 -8.51
C GLN A 264 -12.58 6.77 -7.07
N THR A 265 -11.61 6.47 -6.20
CA THR A 265 -11.85 5.97 -4.83
C THR A 265 -11.63 7.02 -3.74
N SER A 266 -11.13 8.20 -4.10
CA SER A 266 -10.90 9.29 -3.15
C SER A 266 -12.21 9.78 -2.51
N LEU A 267 -12.20 9.92 -1.19
CA LEU A 267 -13.29 10.48 -0.39
C LEU A 267 -13.02 11.98 -0.16
N SER A 268 -13.05 12.80 -1.20
CA SER A 268 -12.83 14.26 -1.04
C SER A 268 -14.01 14.91 -0.32
N SER A 269 -13.70 15.91 0.52
CA SER A 269 -14.70 16.65 1.31
C SER A 269 -15.66 17.49 0.46
N GLU A 270 -15.31 17.82 -0.79
CA GLU A 270 -16.12 18.65 -1.69
C GLU A 270 -17.43 17.97 -2.15
N GLU A 271 -17.54 16.64 -2.04
CA GLU A 271 -18.81 15.93 -2.28
C GLU A 271 -19.85 16.22 -1.17
N SER A 272 -19.45 16.86 -0.06
CA SER A 272 -20.30 17.08 1.12
C SER A 272 -21.21 18.31 1.03
N GLU A 273 -21.03 19.22 0.08
CA GLU A 273 -21.85 20.46 -0.01
C GLU A 273 -23.09 20.33 -0.90
N SER A 274 -23.26 19.20 -1.60
CA SER A 274 -24.49 18.92 -2.38
C SER A 274 -25.35 17.79 -1.81
N GLU A 275 -24.86 17.03 -0.83
CA GLU A 275 -25.68 16.12 -0.03
C GLU A 275 -26.28 16.86 1.18
N SER A 276 -27.23 17.76 0.93
CA SER A 276 -28.27 17.98 1.95
C SER A 276 -28.89 16.61 2.30
N PRO A 277 -29.35 16.39 3.54
CA PRO A 277 -30.15 15.22 3.86
C PRO A 277 -31.49 15.37 3.14
N SER A 278 -31.50 15.06 1.85
CA SER A 278 -32.71 14.94 1.07
C SER A 278 -33.55 13.87 1.79
N PRO A 279 -34.83 14.13 2.05
CA PRO A 279 -35.74 13.09 2.54
C PRO A 279 -35.61 11.87 1.62
N PRO A 280 -35.86 10.64 2.13
CA PRO A 280 -35.73 9.42 1.31
C PRO A 280 -36.42 9.70 -0.02
N PRO A 281 -35.71 9.63 -1.16
CA PRO A 281 -36.33 9.90 -2.44
C PRO A 281 -37.51 8.94 -2.52
N ASN A 282 -38.71 9.49 -2.75
CA ASN A 282 -39.87 8.68 -3.06
C ASN A 282 -39.43 7.63 -4.08
N PRO A 283 -39.85 6.35 -3.91
CA PRO A 283 -39.47 5.31 -4.85
C PRO A 283 -39.76 5.83 -6.26
N PRO A 284 -38.81 5.77 -7.20
CA PRO A 284 -39.01 6.36 -8.51
C PRO A 284 -40.27 5.76 -9.12
N THR A 285 -41.33 6.55 -9.21
CA THR A 285 -42.51 6.30 -10.07
C THR A 285 -42.12 6.59 -11.52
N GLY A 286 -41.04 5.95 -11.96
CA GLY A 286 -40.63 5.87 -13.36
C GLY A 286 -40.45 4.40 -13.66
N ASP A 287 -41.15 3.93 -14.69
CA ASP A 287 -41.06 2.62 -15.32
C ASP A 287 -39.62 2.25 -15.71
N TRP A 288 -38.79 1.97 -14.71
CA TRP A 288 -37.65 1.09 -14.88
C TRP A 288 -38.19 -0.27 -14.52
N ASP A 289 -38.51 -1.05 -15.55
CA ASP A 289 -38.87 -2.46 -15.42
C ASP A 289 -37.82 -3.13 -14.53
N THR A 290 -38.14 -3.24 -13.25
CA THR A 290 -37.33 -3.93 -12.26
C THR A 290 -37.20 -5.41 -12.67
N TYR A 291 -38.09 -5.85 -13.57
CA TYR A 291 -38.10 -7.12 -14.26
C TYR A 291 -36.92 -7.33 -15.22
N THR A 292 -36.45 -6.32 -15.97
CA THR A 292 -35.34 -6.47 -16.94
C THR A 292 -33.96 -6.47 -16.27
N LEU A 293 -33.81 -5.73 -15.17
CA LEU A 293 -32.58 -5.66 -14.37
C LEU A 293 -32.29 -6.93 -13.55
N THR A 294 -33.34 -7.65 -13.16
CA THR A 294 -33.20 -8.90 -12.37
C THR A 294 -33.03 -10.13 -13.26
N GLN A 295 -33.30 -10.04 -14.56
CA GLN A 295 -33.25 -11.18 -15.49
C GLN A 295 -31.94 -11.36 -16.25
N THR A 296 -30.99 -10.41 -16.19
CA THR A 296 -29.81 -10.42 -17.07
C THR A 296 -28.44 -10.43 -16.36
N LEU A 297 -28.37 -10.23 -15.04
CA LEU A 297 -27.11 -10.29 -14.28
C LEU A 297 -27.31 -11.10 -13.00
N ASP A 298 -26.56 -12.20 -12.85
CA ASP A 298 -26.52 -13.02 -11.63
C ASP A 298 -25.73 -12.28 -10.53
N ILE A 299 -26.28 -11.17 -10.04
CA ILE A 299 -25.65 -10.39 -8.96
C ILE A 299 -25.97 -11.00 -7.59
N PRO A 300 -25.01 -11.03 -6.65
CA PRO A 300 -25.25 -11.49 -5.29
C PRO A 300 -26.43 -10.77 -4.61
N LYS A 301 -27.23 -11.53 -3.85
CA LYS A 301 -28.49 -11.07 -3.24
C LYS A 301 -28.33 -9.81 -2.37
N GLY A 302 -27.20 -9.67 -1.69
CA GLY A 302 -26.84 -8.51 -0.89
C GLY A 302 -26.76 -7.24 -1.73
N PHE A 303 -26.07 -7.27 -2.87
CA PHE A 303 -26.03 -6.12 -3.78
C PHE A 303 -27.40 -5.83 -4.42
N ALA A 304 -28.14 -6.88 -4.79
CA ALA A 304 -29.50 -6.72 -5.31
C ALA A 304 -30.44 -6.04 -4.28
N ALA A 305 -30.30 -6.36 -2.99
CA ALA A 305 -31.06 -5.71 -1.93
C ALA A 305 -30.68 -4.23 -1.77
N LEU A 306 -29.38 -3.91 -1.79
CA LEU A 306 -28.90 -2.53 -1.73
C LEU A 306 -29.39 -1.69 -2.91
N LEU A 307 -29.43 -2.27 -4.11
CA LEU A 307 -29.92 -1.60 -5.32
C LEU A 307 -31.44 -1.33 -5.21
N LYS A 308 -32.23 -2.32 -4.79
CA LYS A 308 -33.68 -2.16 -4.58
C LYS A 308 -34.01 -1.11 -3.52
N GLN A 309 -33.14 -0.95 -2.53
CA GLN A 309 -33.28 0.05 -1.47
C GLN A 309 -32.68 1.41 -1.83
N GLY A 310 -32.16 1.58 -3.05
CA GLY A 310 -31.57 2.84 -3.53
C GLY A 310 -30.27 3.24 -2.79
N ARG A 311 -29.57 2.28 -2.17
CA ARG A 311 -28.31 2.54 -1.45
C ARG A 311 -27.07 2.46 -2.35
N ILE A 312 -27.20 1.73 -3.44
CA ILE A 312 -26.29 1.78 -4.58
C ILE A 312 -27.10 2.13 -5.83
N THR A 313 -26.43 2.74 -6.80
CA THR A 313 -27.02 3.19 -8.05
C THR A 313 -26.85 2.13 -9.14
N PRO A 314 -27.60 2.23 -10.26
CA PRO A 314 -27.36 1.38 -11.42
C PRO A 314 -25.94 1.45 -11.99
N ALA A 315 -25.15 2.50 -11.68
CA ALA A 315 -23.74 2.58 -12.08
C ALA A 315 -22.89 1.43 -11.49
N SER A 316 -23.26 0.93 -10.30
CA SER A 316 -22.57 -0.19 -9.67
C SER A 316 -22.71 -1.50 -10.44
N LEU A 317 -23.72 -1.64 -11.30
CA LEU A 317 -23.97 -2.89 -12.03
C LEU A 317 -22.88 -3.20 -13.04
N GLU A 318 -22.32 -2.19 -13.70
CA GLU A 318 -21.21 -2.37 -14.64
C GLU A 318 -19.97 -2.94 -13.92
N ILE A 319 -19.68 -2.41 -12.73
CA ILE A 319 -18.58 -2.87 -11.87
C ILE A 319 -18.81 -4.31 -11.43
N LEU A 320 -20.02 -4.60 -10.92
CA LEU A 320 -20.37 -5.92 -10.43
C LEU A 320 -20.37 -6.97 -11.55
N ALA A 321 -20.90 -6.62 -12.73
CA ALA A 321 -20.86 -7.47 -13.91
C ALA A 321 -19.42 -7.77 -14.36
N SER A 322 -18.58 -6.73 -14.44
CA SER A 322 -17.17 -6.87 -14.80
C SER A 322 -16.39 -7.73 -13.80
N PHE A 323 -16.65 -7.54 -12.50
CA PHE A 323 -16.03 -8.36 -11.47
C PHE A 323 -16.50 -9.80 -11.55
N HIS A 324 -17.80 -10.03 -11.76
CA HIS A 324 -18.37 -11.38 -11.82
C HIS A 324 -17.87 -12.17 -13.02
N ASP A 325 -17.83 -11.58 -14.22
CA ASP A 325 -17.21 -12.22 -15.41
C ASP A 325 -15.75 -12.60 -15.16
N TRP A 326 -14.98 -11.71 -14.54
CA TRP A 326 -13.60 -12.01 -14.15
C TRP A 326 -13.55 -13.13 -13.11
N HIS A 327 -14.38 -13.07 -12.06
CA HIS A 327 -14.38 -14.02 -10.95
C HIS A 327 -14.73 -15.43 -11.42
N ASP A 328 -15.78 -15.57 -12.23
CA ASP A 328 -16.24 -16.85 -12.77
C ASP A 328 -15.20 -17.48 -13.70
N ARG A 329 -14.58 -16.67 -14.57
CA ARG A 329 -13.52 -17.12 -15.49
C ARG A 329 -12.34 -17.75 -14.75
N TYR A 330 -12.02 -17.25 -13.56
CA TYR A 330 -10.85 -17.68 -12.78
C TYR A 330 -11.21 -18.43 -11.49
N LEU A 331 -12.48 -18.81 -11.30
CA LEU A 331 -12.93 -19.48 -10.08
C LEU A 331 -12.30 -20.86 -9.93
N LEU A 332 -12.16 -21.59 -11.05
CA LEU A 332 -11.62 -22.96 -11.11
C LEU A 332 -10.11 -23.02 -11.34
N VAL A 333 -9.42 -21.87 -11.35
CA VAL A 333 -7.96 -21.85 -11.45
C VAL A 333 -7.35 -22.09 -10.07
N ASP A 334 -6.68 -23.23 -9.92
CA ASP A 334 -6.12 -23.68 -8.63
C ASP A 334 -4.91 -22.87 -8.19
N ASP A 335 -4.05 -22.47 -9.14
CA ASP A 335 -2.84 -21.71 -8.86
C ASP A 335 -3.08 -20.19 -8.98
N PRO A 336 -3.05 -19.43 -7.87
CA PRO A 336 -3.25 -17.98 -7.89
C PRO A 336 -2.22 -17.25 -8.77
N SER A 337 -1.03 -17.81 -8.98
CA SER A 337 -0.02 -17.21 -9.85
C SER A 337 -0.47 -17.08 -11.31
N ASN A 338 -1.43 -17.89 -11.75
CA ASN A 338 -1.98 -17.84 -13.11
C ASN A 338 -3.23 -16.98 -13.24
N ILE A 339 -3.69 -16.37 -12.14
CA ILE A 339 -4.88 -15.53 -12.15
C ILE A 339 -4.45 -14.07 -12.36
N PRO A 340 -4.91 -13.40 -13.42
CA PRO A 340 -4.61 -12.00 -13.65
C PRO A 340 -5.42 -11.14 -12.66
N VAL A 341 -4.91 -9.95 -12.40
CA VAL A 341 -5.54 -9.02 -11.48
C VAL A 341 -6.74 -8.37 -12.13
N TRP A 342 -7.83 -8.20 -11.38
CA TRP A 342 -8.96 -7.40 -11.83
C TRP A 342 -8.69 -5.91 -11.63
N ARG A 343 -8.89 -5.14 -12.70
CA ARG A 343 -8.87 -3.67 -12.72
C ARG A 343 -10.05 -3.20 -13.56
N HIS A 344 -10.72 -2.15 -13.10
CA HIS A 344 -11.89 -1.60 -13.75
C HIS A 344 -11.91 -0.09 -13.53
N SER A 345 -12.40 0.66 -14.52
CA SER A 345 -12.60 2.10 -14.43
C SER A 345 -14.09 2.36 -14.58
N ALA A 346 -14.71 2.93 -13.56
CA ALA A 346 -16.15 3.20 -13.62
C ALA A 346 -16.45 4.26 -14.67
N SER A 347 -17.47 4.02 -15.50
CA SER A 347 -17.95 4.97 -16.49
C SER A 347 -18.65 6.19 -15.87
N ARG A 348 -19.08 6.08 -14.61
CA ARG A 348 -19.83 7.09 -13.87
C ARG A 348 -19.21 7.33 -12.48
N PRO A 349 -19.39 8.53 -11.90
CA PRO A 349 -19.01 8.80 -10.52
C PRO A 349 -19.70 7.84 -9.56
N LEU A 350 -18.95 7.35 -8.57
CA LEU A 350 -19.43 6.45 -7.53
C LEU A 350 -19.74 7.25 -6.27
N ASN A 351 -20.83 6.91 -5.58
CA ASN A 351 -21.09 7.44 -4.25
C ASN A 351 -20.12 6.82 -3.21
N ARG A 352 -20.08 7.35 -1.99
CA ARG A 352 -19.12 6.92 -0.96
C ARG A 352 -19.23 5.43 -0.59
N VAL A 353 -20.44 4.86 -0.57
CA VAL A 353 -20.66 3.43 -0.30
C VAL A 353 -20.18 2.58 -1.47
N GLU A 354 -20.49 3.00 -2.70
CA GLU A 354 -20.05 2.32 -3.93
C GLU A 354 -18.53 2.35 -4.07
N LYS A 355 -17.86 3.45 -3.69
CA LYS A 355 -16.40 3.52 -3.60
C LYS A 355 -15.85 2.45 -2.66
N CYS A 356 -16.45 2.26 -1.48
CA CYS A 356 -16.05 1.20 -0.54
C CYS A 356 -16.26 -0.20 -1.12
N ILE A 357 -17.40 -0.45 -1.79
CA ILE A 357 -17.69 -1.74 -2.44
C ILE A 357 -16.66 -2.02 -3.53
N PHE A 358 -16.41 -1.05 -4.40
CA PHE A 358 -15.43 -1.18 -5.48
C PHE A 358 -14.02 -1.47 -4.93
N VAL A 359 -13.61 -0.76 -3.87
CA VAL A 359 -12.36 -1.03 -3.16
C VAL A 359 -12.34 -2.45 -2.61
N ALA A 360 -13.40 -2.94 -1.98
CA ALA A 360 -13.47 -4.31 -1.48
C ALA A 360 -13.42 -5.38 -2.59
N LEU A 361 -13.99 -5.12 -3.76
CA LEU A 361 -13.84 -6.01 -4.92
C LEU A 361 -12.38 -6.07 -5.40
N LEU A 362 -11.71 -4.92 -5.52
CA LEU A 362 -10.27 -4.86 -5.86
C LEU A 362 -9.43 -5.60 -4.82
N CYS A 363 -9.75 -5.37 -3.54
CA CYS A 363 -9.14 -6.05 -2.41
C CYS A 363 -9.20 -7.57 -2.56
N LEU A 364 -10.38 -8.09 -2.88
CA LEU A 364 -10.64 -9.52 -3.06
C LEU A 364 -9.93 -10.08 -4.29
N ALA A 365 -9.92 -9.32 -5.40
CA ALA A 365 -9.24 -9.74 -6.62
C ALA A 365 -7.72 -9.81 -6.45
N ASP A 366 -7.11 -8.80 -5.83
CA ASP A 366 -5.69 -8.82 -5.48
C ASP A 366 -5.39 -10.06 -4.61
N ASP A 367 -6.30 -10.37 -3.69
CA ASP A 367 -6.21 -11.42 -2.69
C ASP A 367 -6.30 -12.86 -3.21
N VAL A 368 -6.87 -13.07 -4.39
CA VAL A 368 -6.98 -14.39 -5.05
C VAL A 368 -6.13 -14.50 -6.31
N SER A 369 -5.47 -13.42 -6.72
CA SER A 369 -4.56 -13.39 -7.86
C SER A 369 -3.09 -13.48 -7.42
N HIS A 370 -2.18 -13.44 -8.39
CA HIS A 370 -0.74 -13.45 -8.14
C HIS A 370 -0.28 -12.29 -7.21
N MET A 371 -1.03 -11.18 -7.18
CA MET A 371 -0.74 -10.06 -6.29
C MET A 371 -0.84 -10.42 -4.82
N GLY A 372 -1.75 -11.32 -4.44
CA GLY A 372 -1.95 -11.74 -3.05
C GLY A 372 -0.80 -12.60 -2.52
N LEU A 373 0.06 -13.10 -3.41
CA LEU A 373 1.28 -13.84 -3.09
C LEU A 373 2.53 -12.94 -3.11
N HIS A 374 2.43 -11.73 -3.66
CA HIS A 374 3.58 -10.85 -3.82
C HIS A 374 4.04 -10.28 -2.46
N PRO A 375 5.35 -10.24 -2.15
CA PRO A 375 5.83 -9.64 -0.90
C PRO A 375 5.51 -8.14 -0.79
N ALA A 376 5.34 -7.46 -1.93
CA ALA A 376 4.90 -6.07 -1.99
C ALA A 376 3.37 -5.86 -2.00
N ALA A 377 2.59 -6.90 -1.68
CA ALA A 377 1.13 -6.80 -1.65
C ALA A 377 0.62 -5.62 -0.80
N VAL A 378 1.32 -5.24 0.28
CA VAL A 378 0.91 -4.11 1.14
C VAL A 378 0.77 -2.80 0.38
N ILE A 379 1.65 -2.55 -0.60
CA ILE A 379 1.73 -1.27 -1.32
C ILE A 379 0.49 -1.07 -2.17
N PHE A 380 0.00 -2.13 -2.80
CA PHE A 380 -1.18 -2.10 -3.66
C PHE A 380 -2.46 -2.32 -2.85
N ARG A 381 -2.40 -3.22 -1.86
CA ARG A 381 -3.58 -3.64 -1.09
C ARG A 381 -4.00 -2.63 -0.03
N GLN A 382 -3.05 -1.84 0.50
CA GLN A 382 -3.24 -0.73 1.43
C GLN A 382 -4.32 -0.96 2.50
N PRO A 383 -4.30 -2.11 3.21
CA PRO A 383 -5.42 -2.51 4.06
C PRO A 383 -5.71 -1.50 5.18
N ARG A 384 -4.67 -0.82 5.71
CA ARG A 384 -4.84 0.22 6.73
C ARG A 384 -5.61 1.44 6.19
N LYS A 385 -5.16 2.02 5.08
CA LYS A 385 -5.83 3.17 4.42
C LYS A 385 -7.27 2.81 4.02
N ARG A 386 -7.49 1.60 3.52
CA ARG A 386 -8.84 1.10 3.16
C ARG A 386 -9.71 0.81 4.39
N ALA A 387 -9.12 0.42 5.52
CA ALA A 387 -9.82 0.32 6.80
C ALA A 387 -10.23 1.70 7.35
N GLU A 388 -9.36 2.70 7.23
CA GLU A 388 -9.65 4.10 7.58
C GLU A 388 -10.76 4.68 6.68
N MET A 389 -10.78 4.31 5.39
CA MET A 389 -11.87 4.65 4.46
C MET A 389 -13.24 4.21 4.99
N LEU A 390 -13.37 3.00 5.57
CA LEU A 390 -14.63 2.54 6.15
C LEU A 390 -15.10 3.42 7.31
N LEU A 391 -14.18 3.92 8.13
CA LEU A 391 -14.48 4.84 9.22
C LEU A 391 -14.95 6.21 8.72
N ALA A 392 -14.47 6.62 7.55
CA ALA A 392 -14.76 7.92 6.94
C ALA A 392 -16.09 7.99 6.17
N VAL A 393 -16.87 6.90 6.09
CA VAL A 393 -18.17 6.86 5.41
C VAL A 393 -19.30 6.68 6.44
N PRO A 394 -19.92 7.77 6.94
CA PRO A 394 -20.94 7.70 7.99
C PRO A 394 -22.13 6.78 7.69
N PRO A 395 -22.69 6.73 6.45
CA PRO A 395 -23.82 5.86 6.14
C PRO A 395 -23.59 4.38 6.48
N LEU A 396 -22.35 3.88 6.37
CA LEU A 396 -22.05 2.48 6.71
C LEU A 396 -22.34 2.15 8.18
N TRP A 397 -22.27 3.13 9.07
CA TRP A 397 -22.43 2.97 10.51
C TRP A 397 -23.82 3.33 11.02
N THR A 398 -24.56 4.17 10.28
CA THR A 398 -25.86 4.69 10.72
C THR A 398 -27.06 4.09 9.99
N ASP A 399 -26.87 3.60 8.75
CA ASP A 399 -27.95 3.04 7.94
C ASP A 399 -28.13 1.54 8.19
N GLY A 400 -29.32 1.16 8.68
CA GLY A 400 -29.67 -0.24 8.94
C GLY A 400 -29.65 -1.14 7.71
N ALA A 401 -29.81 -0.58 6.51
CA ALA A 401 -29.71 -1.31 5.25
C ALA A 401 -28.27 -1.77 4.93
N LEU A 402 -27.26 -1.08 5.46
CA LEU A 402 -25.85 -1.29 5.11
C LEU A 402 -25.11 -2.21 6.08
N LYS A 403 -25.78 -2.74 7.12
CA LYS A 403 -25.15 -3.53 8.18
C LYS A 403 -24.42 -4.77 7.65
N ASP A 404 -25.07 -5.54 6.78
CA ASP A 404 -24.49 -6.74 6.17
C ASP A 404 -23.35 -6.37 5.20
N CYS A 405 -23.51 -5.26 4.47
CA CYS A 405 -22.48 -4.72 3.59
C CYS A 405 -21.22 -4.34 4.38
N LEU A 406 -21.37 -3.63 5.51
CA LEU A 406 -20.24 -3.25 6.36
C LEU A 406 -19.46 -4.45 6.88
N VAL A 407 -20.14 -5.53 7.28
CA VAL A 407 -19.49 -6.77 7.71
C VAL A 407 -18.68 -7.40 6.57
N TRP A 408 -19.25 -7.44 5.35
CA TRP A 408 -18.54 -7.93 4.17
C TRP A 408 -17.33 -7.06 3.82
N LEU A 409 -17.52 -5.73 3.76
CA LEU A 409 -16.46 -4.76 3.52
C LEU A 409 -15.31 -4.91 4.52
N TRP A 410 -15.63 -4.95 5.81
CA TRP A 410 -14.64 -5.11 6.86
C TRP A 410 -13.85 -6.42 6.72
N MET A 411 -14.55 -7.54 6.52
CA MET A 411 -13.89 -8.83 6.37
C MET A 411 -12.94 -8.79 5.17
N VAL A 412 -13.45 -8.45 4.00
CA VAL A 412 -12.65 -8.44 2.77
C VAL A 412 -11.47 -7.47 2.89
N ILE A 413 -11.68 -6.23 3.31
CA ILE A 413 -10.63 -5.21 3.36
C ILE A 413 -9.56 -5.53 4.38
N THR A 414 -9.95 -5.94 5.59
CA THR A 414 -9.04 -6.02 6.74
C THR A 414 -8.37 -7.37 6.88
N THR A 415 -8.84 -8.42 6.20
CA THR A 415 -8.30 -9.79 6.33
C THR A 415 -7.67 -10.30 5.02
N PRO A 416 -6.54 -9.72 4.57
CA PRO A 416 -5.86 -10.08 3.33
C PRO A 416 -5.25 -11.50 3.38
N ARG A 417 -4.84 -12.02 2.21
CA ARG A 417 -4.30 -13.39 2.04
C ARG A 417 -3.07 -13.58 2.91
N ASN A 418 -2.17 -12.62 2.75
CA ASN A 418 -0.89 -12.60 3.41
C ASN A 418 -1.11 -12.12 4.85
N ARG A 419 -0.93 -13.07 5.78
CA ARG A 419 -1.15 -12.85 7.20
C ARG A 419 -0.08 -11.89 7.71
N GLY A 420 -0.51 -10.77 8.28
CA GLY A 420 0.39 -9.75 8.83
C GLY A 420 0.35 -8.41 8.11
N LEU A 421 -0.23 -8.34 6.89
CA LEU A 421 -0.35 -7.06 6.17
C LEU A 421 -1.27 -6.05 6.87
N THR A 422 -2.29 -6.52 7.58
CA THR A 422 -3.15 -5.67 8.41
C THR A 422 -2.80 -5.89 9.87
N PRO A 423 -2.47 -4.83 10.63
CA PRO A 423 -2.26 -4.92 12.06
C PRO A 423 -3.49 -5.50 12.78
N VAL A 424 -3.29 -6.47 13.66
CA VAL A 424 -4.37 -7.13 14.42
C VAL A 424 -5.21 -6.12 15.20
N ARG A 425 -4.58 -5.06 15.71
CA ARG A 425 -5.27 -3.95 16.41
C ARG A 425 -6.30 -3.24 15.54
N VAL A 426 -6.02 -3.06 14.24
CA VAL A 426 -6.94 -2.42 13.30
C VAL A 426 -8.10 -3.36 12.99
N GLN A 427 -7.81 -4.64 12.73
CA GLN A 427 -8.84 -5.66 12.51
C GLN A 427 -9.80 -5.74 13.70
N ARG A 428 -9.23 -5.82 14.92
CA ARG A 428 -9.98 -5.92 16.17
C ARG A 428 -10.78 -4.67 16.47
N GLY A 429 -10.16 -3.49 16.42
CA GLY A 429 -10.87 -2.24 16.74
C GLY A 429 -12.08 -2.01 15.83
N LEU A 430 -11.98 -2.35 14.55
CA LEU A 430 -13.14 -2.31 13.64
C LEU A 430 -14.19 -3.37 13.97
N TRP A 431 -13.78 -4.61 14.28
CA TRP A 431 -14.71 -5.67 14.64
C TRP A 431 -15.48 -5.39 15.94
N GLU A 432 -14.79 -4.91 16.97
CA GLU A 432 -15.40 -4.50 18.24
C GLU A 432 -16.40 -3.36 18.03
N ARG A 433 -16.09 -2.41 17.15
CA ARG A 433 -17.03 -1.35 16.80
C ARG A 433 -18.26 -1.89 16.06
N ILE A 434 -18.07 -2.75 15.07
CA ILE A 434 -19.16 -3.36 14.29
C ILE A 434 -20.10 -4.13 15.22
N THR A 435 -19.55 -4.98 16.10
CA THR A 435 -20.36 -5.78 17.02
C THR A 435 -21.06 -4.91 18.06
N ARG A 436 -20.42 -3.84 18.56
CA ARG A 436 -21.04 -2.92 19.52
C ARG A 436 -22.15 -2.04 18.91
N GLU A 437 -21.93 -1.50 17.72
CA GLU A 437 -22.77 -0.42 17.16
C GLU A 437 -23.74 -0.91 16.09
N VAL A 438 -23.45 -2.03 15.41
CA VAL A 438 -24.11 -2.38 14.14
C VAL A 438 -24.73 -3.78 14.17
N ARG A 439 -23.94 -4.80 14.54
CA ARG A 439 -24.23 -6.25 14.43
C ARG A 439 -23.81 -7.02 15.69
N GLY A 440 -24.39 -6.68 16.84
CA GLY A 440 -24.15 -7.40 18.10
C GLY A 440 -24.67 -8.83 18.12
N ASP A 441 -25.52 -9.20 17.15
CA ASP A 441 -26.04 -10.54 16.94
C ASP A 441 -25.00 -11.53 16.37
N LEU A 442 -23.88 -11.06 15.82
CA LEU A 442 -22.86 -11.92 15.20
C LEU A 442 -21.95 -12.57 16.25
N GLN A 443 -22.32 -13.76 16.71
CA GLN A 443 -21.62 -14.52 17.74
C GLN A 443 -20.87 -15.73 17.18
N ALA A 444 -21.28 -16.24 16.02
CA ALA A 444 -20.73 -17.44 15.41
C ALA A 444 -20.22 -17.20 13.98
N TRP A 445 -19.21 -17.97 13.57
CA TRP A 445 -18.65 -17.90 12.21
C TRP A 445 -19.74 -18.13 11.15
N GLY A 446 -20.64 -19.10 11.35
CA GLY A 446 -21.71 -19.38 10.38
C GLY A 446 -22.63 -18.20 10.09
N GLU A 447 -22.80 -17.28 11.04
CA GLU A 447 -23.60 -16.06 10.83
C GLU A 447 -22.85 -15.04 9.98
N VAL A 448 -21.54 -14.89 10.23
CA VAL A 448 -20.66 -14.06 9.40
C VAL A 448 -20.56 -14.64 7.99
N GLU A 449 -20.33 -15.93 7.86
CA GLU A 449 -20.26 -16.63 6.57
C GLU A 449 -21.54 -16.44 5.76
N ARG A 450 -22.71 -16.56 6.40
CA ARG A 450 -24.00 -16.29 5.75
C ARG A 450 -24.08 -14.86 5.19
N VAL A 451 -23.58 -13.87 5.92
CA VAL A 451 -23.49 -12.49 5.43
C VAL A 451 -22.55 -12.40 4.22
N LEU A 452 -21.36 -12.99 4.30
CA LEU A 452 -20.39 -12.95 3.20
C LEU A 452 -20.94 -13.61 1.93
N ARG A 453 -21.65 -14.74 2.05
CA ARG A 453 -22.33 -15.44 0.94
C ARG A 453 -23.51 -14.66 0.36
N GLY A 454 -24.05 -13.70 1.10
CA GLY A 454 -25.02 -12.74 0.58
C GLY A 454 -24.39 -11.80 -0.46
N PHE A 455 -23.08 -11.54 -0.36
CA PHE A 455 -22.30 -10.75 -1.30
C PHE A 455 -21.35 -11.67 -2.09
N VAL A 456 -20.11 -11.26 -2.36
CA VAL A 456 -19.11 -12.14 -2.96
C VAL A 456 -18.41 -12.96 -1.89
N PHE A 457 -18.52 -14.27 -1.98
CA PHE A 457 -17.79 -15.22 -1.14
C PHE A 457 -16.87 -16.10 -1.99
N ASP A 458 -15.56 -15.91 -1.84
CA ASP A 458 -14.58 -16.76 -2.52
C ASP A 458 -14.10 -17.88 -1.59
N GLY A 459 -14.36 -19.14 -1.97
CA GLY A 459 -14.01 -20.31 -1.16
C GLY A 459 -12.51 -20.41 -0.86
N ARG A 460 -11.63 -19.90 -1.73
CA ARG A 460 -10.17 -19.86 -1.53
C ARG A 460 -9.75 -18.97 -0.36
N ARG A 461 -10.67 -18.12 0.13
CA ARG A 461 -10.47 -17.18 1.23
C ARG A 461 -11.10 -17.63 2.54
N ALA A 462 -12.08 -18.53 2.49
CA ALA A 462 -12.89 -18.92 3.64
C ALA A 462 -12.06 -19.28 4.87
N GLY A 463 -11.03 -20.12 4.73
CA GLY A 463 -10.18 -20.53 5.85
C GLY A 463 -9.35 -19.39 6.46
N VAL A 464 -8.97 -18.37 5.69
CA VAL A 464 -8.26 -17.19 6.21
C VAL A 464 -9.22 -16.29 6.99
N TRP A 465 -10.45 -16.13 6.50
CA TRP A 465 -11.49 -15.36 7.14
C TRP A 465 -11.96 -16.00 8.44
N GLU A 466 -12.25 -17.30 8.43
CA GLU A 466 -12.65 -18.06 9.61
C GLU A 466 -11.56 -18.03 10.69
N ALA A 467 -10.31 -18.30 10.32
CA ALA A 467 -9.19 -18.26 11.26
C ALA A 467 -8.99 -16.85 11.85
N THR A 468 -9.28 -15.79 11.09
CA THR A 468 -9.19 -14.42 11.60
C THR A 468 -10.34 -14.10 12.55
N PHE A 469 -11.57 -14.46 12.18
CA PHE A 469 -12.72 -14.33 13.08
C PHE A 469 -12.50 -15.08 14.41
N GLY A 470 -12.02 -16.32 14.35
CA GLY A 470 -11.71 -17.11 15.56
C GLY A 470 -10.67 -16.43 16.47
N ARG A 471 -9.62 -15.83 15.91
CA ARG A 471 -8.61 -15.07 16.67
C ARG A 471 -9.15 -13.80 17.30
N LEU A 472 -10.14 -13.16 16.67
CA LEU A 472 -10.77 -11.95 17.21
C LEU A 472 -11.74 -12.25 18.36
N ARG A 473 -12.31 -13.46 18.40
CA ARG A 473 -13.21 -13.92 19.48
C ARG A 473 -12.50 -14.59 20.66
N GLY A 474 -11.36 -15.24 20.42
CA GLY A 474 -10.64 -16.07 21.39
C GLY A 474 -9.55 -15.37 22.22
N LEU A 475 -9.53 -14.03 22.22
CA LEU A 475 -8.68 -13.16 23.06
C LEU A 475 -9.59 -12.18 23.80
#